data_AF-A0A6N3R1Q6-F1
#
_entry.id   AF-A0A6N3R1Q6-F1
#
_cell.length_a   1.000
_cell.length_b   1.000
_cell.length_c   1.000
_cell.angle_alpha   90.00
_cell.angle_beta   90.00
_cell.angle_gamma   90.00
#
_symmetry.space_group_name_H-M   'P 1'
#
loop_
_entity.id
_entity.type
_entity.pdbx_description
1 polymer ?
#
loop_
_entity_poly.entity_id
_entity_poly.type
_entity_poly.pdbx_seq_one_letter_code
_entity_poly.pdbx_strand_id
1 'polypeptide(L)' 'MIDNDNCTSKFSRFFATREEAESFMTKLKELAAAASSVDEGASVAYKIKDLEGQVELDAAFTFSCQAEMIIFELSLRSLA' A
#
# COMPACT_ATOMS: atom_id res chain seq x y z
N MET A 1 -17.09 14.19 -17.04
CA MET A 1 -17.17 13.36 -15.83
C MET A 1 -15.81 12.72 -15.68
N ILE A 2 -15.11 12.97 -14.59
CA ILE A 2 -13.86 12.27 -14.31
C ILE A 2 -14.24 10.87 -13.84
N ASP A 3 -14.03 9.93 -14.74
CA ASP A 3 -13.85 8.51 -14.46
C ASP A 3 -12.73 8.37 -13.43
N ASN A 4 -13.00 7.73 -12.30
CA ASN A 4 -12.06 6.86 -11.58
C ASN A 4 -12.71 6.41 -10.27
N ASP A 5 -13.61 5.43 -10.38
CA ASP A 5 -14.13 4.57 -9.29
C ASP A 5 -13.02 3.65 -8.70
N ASN A 6 -11.77 4.10 -8.73
CA ASN A 6 -10.65 3.38 -8.18
C ASN A 6 -10.11 4.19 -7.00
N CYS A 7 -10.72 4.03 -5.83
CA CYS A 7 -10.13 4.37 -4.53
C CYS A 7 -8.92 3.47 -4.22
N THR A 8 -8.10 3.16 -5.23
CA THR A 8 -6.98 2.23 -5.17
C THR A 8 -5.68 3.00 -5.28
N SER A 9 -4.89 2.99 -4.20
CA SER A 9 -3.51 3.48 -4.21
C SER A 9 -2.56 2.33 -4.53
N LYS A 10 -1.57 2.58 -5.40
CA LYS A 10 -0.55 1.60 -5.77
C LYS A 10 0.80 2.02 -5.22
N PHE A 11 1.53 1.06 -4.67
CA PHE A 11 2.85 1.27 -4.11
C PHE A 11 3.80 0.20 -4.66
N SER A 12 4.92 0.64 -5.23
CA SER A 12 5.97 -0.25 -5.72
C SER A 12 7.34 0.22 -5.24
N ARG A 13 8.09 -0.65 -4.57
CA ARG A 13 9.46 -0.35 -4.10
C ARG A 13 10.34 -1.58 -4.16
N PHE A 14 11.62 -1.36 -4.42
CA PHE A 14 12.65 -2.39 -4.36
C PHE A 14 13.36 -2.39 -3.01
N PHE A 15 13.65 -3.59 -2.52
CA PHE A 15 14.32 -3.88 -1.26
C PHE A 15 15.54 -4.78 -1.52
N ALA A 16 16.50 -4.81 -0.58
CA ALA A 16 17.66 -5.68 -0.72
C ALA A 16 17.30 -7.14 -0.43
N THR A 17 16.39 -7.36 0.53
CA THR A 17 15.93 -8.70 0.90
C THR A 17 14.42 -8.81 0.97
N ARG A 18 13.94 -10.06 0.93
CA ARG A 18 12.52 -10.38 1.07
C ARG A 18 12.00 -9.99 2.46
N GLU A 19 12.81 -10.20 3.49
CA GLU A 19 12.47 -9.83 4.88
C GLU A 19 12.21 -8.32 5.01
N GLU A 20 13.01 -7.47 4.35
CA GLU A 20 12.78 -6.02 4.32
C GLU A 20 11.46 -5.67 3.62
N ALA A 21 11.17 -6.31 2.48
CA ALA A 21 9.91 -6.12 1.76
C ALA A 21 8.70 -6.56 2.62
N GLU A 22 8.79 -7.67 3.33
CA GLU A 22 7.73 -8.17 4.22
C GLU A 22 7.53 -7.28 5.46
N SER A 23 8.63 -6.80 6.05
CA SER A 23 8.59 -5.85 7.17
C SER A 23 7.95 -4.52 6.73
N PHE A 24 8.31 -4.02 5.56
CA PHE A 24 7.72 -2.81 5.01
C PHE A 24 6.24 -3.01 4.66
N MET A 25 5.87 -4.17 4.10
CA MET A 25 4.47 -4.51 3.82
C MET A 25 3.62 -4.54 5.09
N THR A 26 4.18 -4.98 6.21
CA THR A 26 3.49 -4.93 7.52
C THR A 26 3.17 -3.49 7.91
N LYS A 27 4.15 -2.58 7.81
CA LYS A 27 3.94 -1.15 8.06
C LYS A 27 2.89 -0.54 7.12
N LEU A 28 2.89 -0.92 5.85
CA LEU A 28 1.88 -0.46 4.89
C LEU A 28 0.47 -0.90 5.30
N LYS A 29 0.29 -2.13 5.80
CA LYS A 29 -1.00 -2.60 6.32
C LYS A 29 -1.44 -1.81 7.55
N GLU A 30 -0.52 -1.49 8.46
CA GLU A 30 -0.81 -0.67 9.63
C GLU A 30 -1.24 0.75 9.23
N LEU A 31 -0.55 1.37 8.26
CA LEU A 31 -0.94 2.68 7.72
C LEU A 31 -2.30 2.63 7.02
N ALA A 32 -2.58 1.59 6.25
CA ALA A 32 -3.87 1.42 5.60
C ALA A 32 -5.00 1.23 6.63
N ALA A 33 -4.75 0.47 7.69
CA ALA A 33 -5.70 0.30 8.79
C ALA A 33 -5.92 1.60 9.59
N ALA A 34 -4.87 2.43 9.75
CA ALA A 34 -5.01 3.74 10.39
C ALA A 34 -5.75 4.76 9.51
N ALA A 35 -5.62 4.64 8.19
CA ALA A 35 -6.29 5.50 7.22
C ALA A 35 -7.75 5.12 6.97
N SER A 36 -8.10 3.84 7.13
CA SER A 36 -9.45 3.33 6.87
C SER A 36 -10.29 3.28 8.15
N SER A 37 -11.61 3.44 7.99
CA SER A 37 -12.55 3.27 9.10
C SER A 37 -12.64 1.78 9.52
N VAL A 38 -12.80 1.55 10.84
CA VAL A 38 -12.70 0.22 11.47
C VAL A 38 -13.72 -0.82 10.98
N ASP A 39 -14.78 -0.38 10.29
CA ASP A 39 -15.95 -1.21 9.93
C ASP A 39 -15.81 -1.91 8.57
N GLU A 40 -15.19 -1.27 7.57
CA GLU A 40 -15.03 -1.83 6.21
C GLU A 40 -13.58 -2.21 5.88
N GLY A 41 -12.59 -1.46 6.38
CA GLY A 41 -11.17 -1.70 6.15
C GLY A 41 -10.71 -1.56 4.68
N ALA A 42 -9.40 -1.42 4.49
CA ALA A 42 -8.82 -1.39 3.14
C ALA A 42 -8.57 -2.80 2.60
N SER A 43 -8.99 -3.07 1.38
CA SER A 43 -8.63 -4.29 0.65
C SER A 43 -7.17 -4.19 0.18
N VAL A 44 -6.35 -5.17 0.54
CA VAL A 44 -4.91 -5.16 0.26
C VAL A 44 -4.52 -6.34 -0.63
N ALA A 45 -3.98 -6.05 -1.80
CA ALA A 45 -3.36 -7.02 -2.70
C ALA A 45 -1.88 -6.71 -2.84
N TYR A 46 -1.00 -7.69 -2.68
CA TYR A 46 0.44 -7.47 -2.86
C TYR A 46 1.14 -8.68 -3.45
N LYS A 47 2.29 -8.43 -4.07
CA LYS A 47 3.18 -9.40 -4.66
C LYS A 47 4.60 -9.03 -4.28
N ILE A 48 5.34 -10.03 -3.81
CA ILE A 48 6.78 -9.92 -3.57
C ILE A 48 7.47 -10.76 -4.63
N LYS A 49 8.24 -10.12 -5.49
CA LYS A 49 8.99 -10.79 -6.56
C LYS A 49 10.47 -10.72 -6.26
N ASP A 50 11.10 -11.88 -6.18
CA ASP A 50 12.54 -12.00 -6.09
C ASP A 50 13.13 -11.75 -7.49
N LEU A 51 13.89 -10.66 -7.63
CA LEU A 51 14.60 -10.27 -8.84
C LEU A 51 16.10 -10.50 -8.65
N GLU A 52 16.86 -10.49 -9.74
CA GLU A 52 18.31 -10.73 -9.68
C GLU A 52 19.01 -9.56 -8.96
N GLY A 53 19.33 -9.76 -7.68
CA GLY A 53 20.01 -8.79 -6.81
C GLY A 53 19.09 -7.87 -5.99
N GLN A 54 17.76 -7.98 -6.12
CA GLN A 54 16.81 -7.16 -5.36
C GLN A 54 15.44 -7.83 -5.25
N VAL A 55 14.59 -7.35 -4.35
CA VAL A 55 13.22 -7.82 -4.19
C VAL A 55 12.25 -6.69 -4.49
N GLU A 56 11.29 -6.92 -5.39
CA GLU A 56 10.21 -5.97 -5.68
C GLU A 56 9.01 -6.25 -4.79
N LEU A 57 8.56 -5.25 -4.02
CA LEU A 57 7.24 -5.23 -3.41
C LEU A 57 6.30 -4.40 -4.29
N ASP A 58 5.29 -5.05 -4.86
CA ASP A 58 4.20 -4.43 -5.60
C ASP A 58 2.91 -4.60 -4.79
N ALA A 59 2.29 -3.50 -4.37
CA ALA A 59 1.11 -3.51 -3.52
C ALA A 59 0.04 -2.54 -4.04
N ALA A 60 -1.22 -2.94 -3.88
CA ALA A 60 -2.40 -2.18 -4.20
C ALA A 60 -3.35 -2.20 -3.00
N PHE A 61 -3.76 -1.00 -2.58
CA PHE A 61 -4.65 -0.76 -1.45
C PHE A 61 -5.92 -0.11 -1.97
N THR A 62 -7.04 -0.81 -1.89
CA THR A 62 -8.36 -0.29 -2.29
C THR A 62 -9.16 0.07 -1.04
N PHE A 63 -9.54 1.33 -0.93
CA PHE A 63 -10.30 1.91 0.16
C PHE A 63 -11.77 2.10 -0.23
N SER A 64 -12.66 2.23 0.75
CA SER A 64 -14.08 2.50 0.51
C SER A 64 -14.32 3.95 0.04
N CYS A 65 -13.45 4.88 0.43
CA CYS A 65 -13.56 6.30 0.06
C CYS A 65 -12.22 6.93 -0.36
N GLN A 66 -12.31 7.95 -1.21
CA GLN A 66 -11.15 8.73 -1.67
C GLN A 66 -10.42 9.43 -0.51
N ALA A 67 -11.13 9.84 0.55
CA ALA A 67 -10.52 10.47 1.72
C ALA A 67 -9.54 9.52 2.44
N GLU A 68 -9.93 8.25 2.63
CA GLU A 68 -9.07 7.23 3.26
C GLU A 68 -7.82 6.97 2.39
N MET A 69 -8.00 6.88 1.06
CA MET A 69 -6.89 6.76 0.12
C MET A 69 -5.91 7.94 0.23
N ILE A 70 -6.42 9.18 0.29
CA ILE A 70 -5.58 10.37 0.43
C ILE A 70 -4.83 10.37 1.76
N ILE A 71 -5.48 10.01 2.88
CA ILE A 71 -4.82 9.89 4.20
C ILE A 71 -3.69 8.86 4.15
N PHE A 72 -3.94 7.72 3.51
CA PHE A 72 -2.93 6.69 3.31
C PHE A 72 -1.75 7.21 2.47
N GLU A 73 -2.01 7.85 1.32
CA GLU A 73 -0.96 8.41 0.47
C GLU A 73 -0.13 9.50 1.16
N LEU A 74 -0.74 10.33 2.00
CA LEU A 74 -0.03 11.31 2.82
C LEU A 74 0.89 10.62 3.82
N SER A 75 0.42 9.54 4.44
CA SER A 75 1.23 8.72 5.35
C SER A 75 2.40 8.05 4.63
N LEU A 76 2.19 7.56 3.40
CA LEU A 76 3.26 7.00 2.57
C LEU A 76 4.37 8.02 2.28
N ARG A 77 4.00 9.27 1.97
CA ARG A 77 4.98 10.34 1.73
C ARG A 77 5.80 10.69 2.96
N SER A 78 5.26 10.48 4.16
CA SER A 78 6.01 10.67 5.41
C SER A 78 6.93 9.50 5.74
N LEU A 79 6.71 8.33 5.15
CA LEU A 79 7.46 7.09 5.41
C LEU A 79 8.61 6.86 4.41
N ALA A 80 8.50 7.43 3.20
CA ALA A 80 9.47 7.30 2.11
C ALA A 80 10.61 8.32 2.22
#